data_AF-A0A2M8CRS4-F1
#
_entry.id   AF-A0A2M8CRS4-F1
#
_cell.length_a   1.000
_cell.length_b   1.000
_cell.length_c   1.000
_cell.angle_alpha   90.00
_cell.angle_beta   90.00
_cell.angle_gamma   90.00
#
_symmetry.space_group_name_H-M   'P 1'
#
loop_
_entity.id
_entity.type
_entity.pdbx_description
1 polymer ?
#
loop_
_entity_poly.entity_id
_entity_poly.type
_entity_poly.pdbx_seq_one_letter_code
_entity_poly.pdbx_strand_id
1 'polypeptide(L)'
;MGLMNDQVTSFMEILDARLARLHMPTKLVEHYQVLRLVRSQIFAVCLARREDLGPPALARGGFQKMNEYSIHIASPVYELTGTLEWAGRFEFSTVMMEGSRDFVPLYNGHLAAILISALKVDSPAMLFNRKQVDLLGLKSQCLES
;
A
#
# COMPACT_ATOMS: atom_id res chain seq x y z
N MET A 1 10.35 2.86 -4.48
CA MET A 1 10.63 2.34 -3.12
C MET A 1 11.52 3.24 -2.24
N GLY A 2 12.52 3.96 -2.79
CA GLY A 2 13.53 4.67 -1.99
C GLY A 2 13.03 5.74 -1.02
N LEU A 3 12.06 6.60 -1.40
CA LEU A 3 11.57 7.70 -0.55
C LEU A 3 10.57 7.25 0.53
N MET A 4 9.67 6.31 0.19
CA MET A 4 8.65 5.83 1.14
C MET A 4 9.25 4.98 2.26
N ASN A 5 10.34 4.27 1.98
CA ASN A 5 11.05 3.42 2.92
C ASN A 5 12.41 3.99 3.36
N ASP A 6 12.68 5.28 3.09
CA ASP A 6 13.87 5.94 3.62
C ASP A 6 13.82 5.95 5.15
N GLN A 7 14.90 5.56 5.84
CA GLN A 7 14.92 5.53 7.30
C GLN A 7 15.33 6.84 7.93
N VAL A 8 15.86 7.79 7.15
CA VAL A 8 16.45 9.01 7.68
C VAL A 8 15.39 10.07 7.96
N THR A 9 14.33 10.18 7.15
CA THR A 9 13.58 11.44 7.09
C THR A 9 12.16 11.54 7.63
N SER A 10 11.34 10.54 7.93
CA SER A 10 9.93 10.66 8.42
C SER A 10 8.91 11.52 7.63
N PHE A 11 9.31 12.60 6.96
CA PHE A 11 8.49 13.54 6.19
C PHE A 11 8.80 13.41 4.70
N MET A 12 7.86 13.83 3.86
CA MET A 12 8.04 13.88 2.41
C MET A 12 7.36 15.11 1.84
N GLU A 13 7.94 15.65 0.77
CA GLU A 13 7.34 16.71 -0.03
C GLU A 13 6.81 16.13 -1.34
N ILE A 14 5.59 16.51 -1.71
CA ILE A 14 4.99 16.24 -3.02
C ILE A 14 4.87 17.58 -3.74
N LEU A 15 5.40 17.63 -4.96
CA LEU A 15 5.27 18.79 -5.82
C LEU A 15 3.99 18.68 -6.64
N ASP A 16 3.33 19.81 -6.85
CA ASP A 16 2.13 19.93 -7.70
C ASP A 16 0.99 18.97 -7.31
N ALA A 17 0.60 18.98 -6.04
CA ALA A 17 -0.37 18.05 -5.46
C ALA A 17 -1.79 18.60 -5.49
N ARG A 18 -2.76 17.78 -5.89
CA ARG A 18 -4.19 18.08 -5.79
C ARG A 18 -4.82 17.28 -4.65
N LEU A 19 -5.64 17.94 -3.84
CA LEU A 19 -6.28 17.35 -2.67
C LEU A 19 -7.77 17.15 -2.93
N ALA A 20 -8.28 15.96 -2.65
CA ALA A 20 -9.72 15.67 -2.55
C ALA A 20 -10.02 15.13 -1.14
N ARG A 21 -11.24 15.40 -0.64
CA ARG A 21 -11.70 14.83 0.64
C ARG A 21 -12.31 13.46 0.39
N LEU A 22 -12.14 12.53 1.33
CA LEU A 22 -12.61 11.15 1.20
C LEU A 22 -14.12 11.06 0.90
N HIS A 23 -14.94 11.90 1.52
CA HIS A 23 -16.40 11.90 1.33
C HIS A 23 -16.87 12.57 0.01
N MET A 24 -15.97 13.23 -0.72
CA MET A 24 -16.23 13.82 -2.04
C MET A 24 -15.00 13.61 -2.95
N PRO A 25 -14.66 12.35 -3.28
CA PRO A 25 -13.36 12.03 -3.90
C PRO A 25 -13.22 12.59 -5.32
N THR A 26 -14.32 12.87 -6.01
CA THR A 26 -14.34 13.47 -7.35
C THR A 26 -14.18 14.99 -7.34
N LYS A 27 -14.34 15.65 -6.17
CA LYS A 27 -14.22 17.10 -6.04
C LYS A 27 -12.83 17.44 -5.51
N LEU A 28 -11.99 17.94 -6.41
CA LEU A 28 -10.73 18.57 -6.06
C LEU A 28 -11.03 19.83 -5.24
N VAL A 29 -10.51 19.86 -4.01
CA VAL A 29 -10.75 20.94 -3.06
C VAL A 29 -9.65 21.98 -3.15
N GLU A 30 -8.40 21.55 -3.24
CA GLU A 30 -7.24 22.44 -3.20
C GLU A 30 -6.13 21.94 -4.13
N HIS A 31 -5.26 22.87 -4.53
CA HIS A 31 -4.05 22.60 -5.31
C HIS A 31 -2.86 23.28 -4.65
N TYR A 32 -1.85 22.49 -4.29
CA TYR A 32 -0.64 22.96 -3.63
C TYR A 32 0.56 22.76 -4.56
N GLN A 33 1.39 23.81 -4.68
CA GLN A 33 2.68 23.67 -5.36
C GLN A 33 3.63 22.74 -4.60
N VAL A 34 3.58 22.78 -3.26
CA VAL A 34 4.34 21.89 -2.38
C VAL A 34 3.44 21.44 -1.23
N LEU A 35 3.22 20.14 -1.11
CA LEU A 35 2.49 19.50 -0.01
C LEU A 35 3.46 18.70 0.84
N ARG A 36 3.47 18.93 2.16
CA ARG A 36 4.32 18.20 3.11
C ARG A 36 3.49 17.16 3.86
N LEU A 37 3.98 15.93 3.90
CA LEU A 37 3.28 14.80 4.50
C LEU A 37 4.15 14.13 5.56
N VAL A 38 3.50 13.63 6.61
CA VAL A 38 4.11 12.72 7.59
C VAL A 38 3.91 11.29 7.08
N ARG A 39 4.99 10.57 6.77
CA ARG A 39 4.90 9.25 6.12
C ARG A 39 4.14 8.23 6.96
N SER A 40 4.28 8.29 8.29
CA SER A 40 3.55 7.40 9.20
C SER A 40 2.04 7.57 9.14
N GLN A 41 1.54 8.70 8.63
CA GLN A 41 0.10 8.99 8.47
C GLN A 41 -0.44 8.62 7.08
N ILE A 42 0.42 8.17 6.16
CA ILE A 42 0.00 7.70 4.84
C ILE A 42 -0.38 6.22 4.96
N PHE A 43 -1.65 5.90 4.69
CA PHE A 43 -2.12 4.51 4.67
C PHE A 43 -1.63 3.77 3.42
N ALA A 44 -1.88 4.34 2.24
CA ALA A 44 -1.50 3.74 0.98
C ALA A 44 -1.09 4.80 -0.06
N VAL A 45 -0.21 4.39 -0.98
CA VAL A 45 0.17 5.14 -2.19
C VAL A 45 -0.21 4.30 -3.39
N CYS A 46 -1.07 4.84 -4.25
CA CYS A 46 -1.54 4.17 -5.46
C CYS A 46 -0.77 4.71 -6.67
N LEU A 47 -0.27 3.81 -7.51
CA LEU A 47 0.54 4.17 -8.68
C LEU A 47 -0.21 3.86 -9.96
N ALA A 48 0.04 4.65 -11.01
CA ALA A 48 -0.61 4.45 -12.30
C ALA A 48 -0.08 3.19 -13.00
N ARG A 49 1.17 2.81 -12.76
CA ARG A 49 1.83 1.68 -13.42
C ARG A 49 2.67 0.89 -12.44
N ARG A 50 2.93 -0.38 -12.76
CA ARG A 50 3.69 -1.29 -11.87
C ARG A 50 5.16 -0.89 -11.78
N GLU A 51 5.73 -0.45 -12.88
CA GLU A 51 7.10 0.02 -13.00
C GLU A 51 7.41 1.25 -12.13
N ASP A 52 6.39 2.02 -11.74
CA ASP A 52 6.55 3.20 -10.89
C ASP A 52 6.94 2.83 -9.44
N LEU A 53 6.80 1.56 -9.02
CA LEU A 53 7.35 1.09 -7.74
C LEU A 53 8.88 1.15 -7.70
N GLY A 54 9.51 1.19 -8.87
CA GLY A 54 10.94 1.00 -9.06
C GLY A 54 11.32 -0.48 -9.05
N PRO A 55 12.63 -0.80 -9.09
CA PRO A 55 13.10 -2.17 -9.09
C PRO A 55 12.55 -2.95 -7.89
N PRO A 56 12.01 -4.17 -8.08
CA PRO A 56 11.43 -4.96 -7.01
C PRO A 56 12.50 -5.28 -5.97
N ALA A 57 12.48 -4.53 -4.87
CA ALA A 57 13.47 -4.63 -3.82
C ALA A 57 13.29 -5.88 -2.94
N LEU A 58 12.30 -6.74 -3.25
CA LEU A 58 12.06 -8.02 -2.59
C LEU A 58 12.74 -9.20 -3.29
N ALA A 59 13.22 -9.02 -4.53
CA ALA A 59 14.11 -9.98 -5.18
C ALA A 59 15.50 -9.85 -4.54
N ARG A 60 15.65 -10.30 -3.29
CA ARG A 60 16.95 -10.42 -2.62
C ARG A 60 17.81 -11.39 -3.41
N GLY A 61 18.66 -10.87 -4.29
CA GLY A 61 19.95 -11.43 -4.74
C GLY A 61 20.08 -12.96 -4.87
N GLY A 62 19.03 -13.65 -5.31
CA GLY A 62 18.99 -15.11 -5.35
C GLY A 62 17.78 -15.57 -6.15
N PHE A 63 17.95 -16.69 -6.86
CA PHE A 63 16.95 -17.34 -7.71
C PHE A 63 15.74 -17.90 -6.94
N GLN A 64 15.30 -17.25 -5.85
CA GLN A 64 14.10 -17.66 -5.15
C GLN A 64 12.87 -17.23 -5.96
N LYS A 65 12.06 -18.22 -6.32
CA LYS A 65 10.79 -18.00 -7.00
C LYS A 65 9.89 -17.14 -6.09
N MET A 66 9.41 -16.02 -6.63
CA MET A 66 8.41 -15.19 -5.98
C MET A 66 7.07 -15.92 -6.03
N ASN A 67 6.42 -16.08 -4.87
CA ASN A 67 5.07 -16.61 -4.78
C ASN A 67 4.07 -15.46 -4.70
N GLU A 68 2.91 -15.67 -5.30
CA GLU A 68 1.81 -14.71 -5.29
C GLU A 68 0.76 -15.13 -4.25
N TYR A 69 0.45 -14.22 -3.35
CA TYR A 69 -0.55 -14.40 -2.30
C TYR A 69 -1.67 -13.39 -2.49
N SER A 70 -2.88 -13.86 -2.79
CA SER A 70 -4.04 -12.98 -2.79
C SER A 70 -4.43 -12.67 -1.35
N ILE A 71 -4.42 -11.39 -0.99
CA ILE A 71 -4.64 -10.93 0.38
C ILE A 71 -5.81 -9.96 0.48
N HIS A 72 -6.35 -9.87 1.69
CA HIS A 72 -7.27 -8.84 2.14
C HIS A 72 -6.69 -8.21 3.40
N ILE A 73 -6.64 -6.88 3.43
CA ILE A 73 -6.12 -6.07 4.52
C ILE A 73 -7.26 -5.18 5.00
N ALA A 74 -7.39 -5.07 6.32
CA ALA A 74 -8.27 -4.11 6.95
C ALA A 74 -7.49 -3.18 7.89
N SER A 75 -7.97 -1.95 7.96
CA SER A 75 -7.56 -0.89 8.87
C SER A 75 -8.82 -0.21 9.42
N PRO A 76 -8.72 0.75 10.36
CA PRO A 76 -9.91 1.39 10.92
C PRO A 76 -10.78 2.15 9.90
N VAL A 77 -10.19 2.56 8.76
CA VAL A 77 -10.85 3.40 7.76
C VAL A 77 -10.95 2.72 6.39
N TYR A 78 -9.96 1.92 6.03
CA TYR A 78 -9.81 1.36 4.69
C TYR A 78 -9.75 -0.16 4.70
N GLU A 79 -10.31 -0.74 3.64
CA GLU A 79 -10.05 -2.10 3.20
C GLU A 79 -9.22 -2.07 1.93
N LEU A 80 -8.32 -3.04 1.81
CA LEU A 80 -7.42 -3.19 0.69
C LEU A 80 -7.37 -4.66 0.27
N THR A 81 -7.53 -4.94 -1.02
CA THR A 81 -7.29 -6.28 -1.56
C THR A 81 -6.30 -6.23 -2.70
N GLY A 82 -5.58 -7.32 -2.93
CA GLY A 82 -4.65 -7.41 -4.05
C GLY A 82 -3.75 -8.63 -3.94
N THR A 83 -2.65 -8.62 -4.69
CA THR A 83 -1.66 -9.69 -4.73
C THR A 83 -0.36 -9.22 -4.07
N LEU A 84 0.02 -9.89 -2.98
CA LEU A 84 1.33 -9.75 -2.36
C LEU A 84 2.29 -10.73 -3.01
N GLU A 85 3.39 -10.21 -3.53
CA GLU A 85 4.51 -11.01 -4.00
C GLU A 85 5.49 -11.23 -2.84
N TRP A 86 5.77 -12.49 -2.50
CA TRP A 86 6.63 -12.84 -1.38
C TRP A 86 7.54 -14.04 -1.70
N ALA A 87 8.79 -13.99 -1.25
CA ALA A 87 9.73 -15.09 -1.43
C ALA A 87 9.50 -16.19 -0.37
N GLY A 88 9.31 -17.43 -0.82
CA GLY A 88 9.07 -18.56 0.08
C GLY A 88 7.64 -18.64 0.60
N ARG A 89 7.45 -19.25 1.78
CA ARG A 89 6.13 -19.43 2.40
C ARG A 89 5.67 -18.11 3.03
N PHE A 90 4.38 -17.82 2.92
CA PHE A 90 3.77 -16.70 3.64
C PHE A 90 3.87 -16.89 5.15
N GLU A 91 4.48 -15.92 5.82
CA GLU A 91 4.52 -15.79 7.28
C GLU A 91 4.10 -14.37 7.67
N PHE A 92 2.97 -14.24 8.36
CA PHE A 92 2.40 -12.95 8.72
C PHE A 92 3.35 -12.09 9.56
N SER A 93 3.97 -12.67 10.59
CA SER A 93 4.96 -11.97 11.43
C SER A 93 6.08 -11.36 10.58
N THR A 94 6.53 -12.08 9.58
CA THR A 94 7.61 -11.65 8.70
C THR A 94 7.15 -10.50 7.78
N VAL A 95 5.96 -10.56 7.19
CA VAL A 95 5.40 -9.44 6.41
C VAL A 95 5.24 -8.18 7.29
N MET A 96 4.79 -8.35 8.53
CA MET A 96 4.47 -7.25 9.45
C MET A 96 5.68 -6.68 10.19
N MET A 97 6.70 -7.49 10.46
CA MET A 97 7.85 -7.11 11.28
C MET A 97 9.16 -7.02 10.48
N GLU A 98 9.31 -7.75 9.38
CA GLU A 98 10.63 -7.92 8.77
C GLU A 98 11.10 -6.63 8.07
N GLY A 99 12.28 -6.17 8.49
CA GLY A 99 13.05 -5.15 7.80
C GLY A 99 12.75 -3.71 8.20
N SER A 100 13.44 -2.80 7.52
CA SER A 100 13.38 -1.35 7.66
C SER A 100 12.20 -0.67 6.96
N ARG A 101 11.34 -1.45 6.29
CA ARG A 101 10.37 -0.93 5.31
C ARG A 101 8.98 -0.89 5.92
N ASP A 102 8.46 0.32 6.11
CA ASP A 102 7.07 0.51 6.57
C ASP A 102 6.07 0.31 5.44
N PHE A 103 6.47 0.58 4.19
CA PHE A 103 5.63 0.47 3.01
C PHE A 103 5.93 -0.81 2.24
N VAL A 104 4.91 -1.64 2.09
CA VAL A 104 4.97 -2.96 1.45
C VAL A 104 4.24 -2.89 0.09
N PRO A 105 4.83 -3.42 -0.99
CA PRO A 105 4.20 -3.42 -2.30
C PRO A 105 3.04 -4.41 -2.37
N LEU A 106 1.99 -4.02 -3.08
CA LEU A 106 0.83 -4.81 -3.40
C LEU A 106 0.48 -4.59 -4.87
N TYR A 107 0.26 -5.65 -5.62
CA TYR A 107 -0.07 -5.59 -7.04
C TYR A 107 -1.57 -5.81 -7.26
N ASN A 108 -2.12 -5.21 -8.33
CA ASN A 108 -3.55 -5.25 -8.63
C ASN A 108 -4.39 -4.90 -7.40
N GLY A 109 -4.06 -3.76 -6.80
CA GLY A 109 -4.67 -3.30 -5.57
C GLY A 109 -6.07 -2.73 -5.81
N HIS A 110 -6.98 -3.01 -4.90
CA HIS A 110 -8.30 -2.39 -4.80
C HIS A 110 -8.45 -1.84 -3.38
N LEU A 111 -8.53 -0.53 -3.25
CA LEU A 111 -8.70 0.17 -1.98
C LEU A 111 -10.10 0.75 -1.89
N ALA A 112 -10.78 0.54 -0.78
CA ALA A 112 -12.07 1.13 -0.47
C ALA A 112 -12.08 1.71 0.95
N ALA A 113 -12.82 2.78 1.18
CA ALA A 113 -13.11 3.23 2.55
C ALA A 113 -14.35 2.49 3.07
N ILE A 114 -14.25 1.93 4.27
CA ILE A 114 -15.30 1.09 4.90
C ILE A 114 -16.60 1.89 5.05
N LEU A 115 -16.50 3.14 5.51
CA LEU A 115 -17.66 4.01 5.79
C LEU A 115 -18.04 4.93 4.63
N ILE A 116 -17.26 4.96 3.55
CA ILE A 116 -17.46 5.89 2.42
C ILE A 116 -17.42 5.11 1.11
N SER A 117 -18.57 4.55 0.74
CA SER A 117 -18.72 3.68 -0.44
C SER A 117 -18.34 4.34 -1.78
N ALA A 118 -18.37 5.67 -1.84
CA ALA A 118 -17.96 6.44 -3.01
C ALA A 118 -16.44 6.44 -3.25
N LEU A 119 -15.63 6.15 -2.22
CA LEU A 119 -14.18 6.07 -2.36
C LEU A 119 -13.78 4.64 -2.74
N LYS A 120 -13.44 4.46 -4.01
CA LYS A 120 -12.83 3.25 -4.55
C LYS A 120 -11.64 3.64 -5.41
N VAL A 121 -10.51 2.98 -5.20
CA VAL A 121 -9.29 3.22 -5.96
C VAL A 121 -8.75 1.88 -6.44
N ASP A 122 -8.68 1.73 -7.75
CA ASP A 122 -8.04 0.60 -8.41
C ASP A 122 -6.67 1.04 -8.90
N SER A 123 -5.65 0.22 -8.63
CA SER A 123 -4.28 0.56 -9.02
C SER A 123 -3.48 -0.69 -9.36
N PRO A 124 -2.75 -0.70 -10.49
CA PRO A 124 -1.88 -1.81 -10.87
C PRO A 124 -0.79 -2.12 -9.83
N ALA A 125 -0.37 -1.11 -9.07
CA ALA A 125 0.59 -1.23 -7.99
C ALA A 125 0.32 -0.22 -6.87
N MET A 126 0.26 -0.71 -5.64
CA MET A 126 0.10 0.09 -4.44
C MET A 126 1.25 -0.17 -3.47
N LEU A 127 1.53 0.80 -2.62
CA LEU A 127 2.31 0.63 -1.40
C LEU A 127 1.37 0.82 -0.22
N PHE A 128 1.25 -0.15 0.68
CA PHE A 128 0.49 0.02 1.92
C PHE A 128 1.42 0.11 3.12
N ASN A 129 1.04 0.90 4.11
CA ASN A 129 1.78 1.06 5.35
C ASN A 129 1.39 -0.04 6.34
N ARG A 130 2.31 -0.99 6.56
CA ARG A 130 2.06 -2.13 7.45
C ARG A 130 1.79 -1.73 8.91
N LYS A 131 2.22 -0.53 9.34
CA LYS A 131 1.97 -0.03 10.71
C LYS A 131 0.51 0.38 10.94
N GLN A 132 -0.29 0.49 9.88
CA GLN A 132 -1.70 0.83 9.95
C GLN A 132 -2.61 -0.37 9.60
N VAL A 133 -2.05 -1.58 9.57
CA VAL A 133 -2.79 -2.82 9.28
C VAL A 133 -3.26 -3.44 10.59
N ASP A 134 -4.57 -3.57 10.75
CA ASP A 134 -5.19 -4.26 11.88
C ASP A 134 -5.31 -5.76 11.60
N LEU A 135 -5.61 -6.12 10.35
CA LEU A 135 -5.83 -7.49 9.91
C LEU A 135 -5.27 -7.71 8.51
N LEU A 136 -4.70 -8.90 8.29
CA LEU A 136 -4.36 -9.42 6.98
C LEU A 136 -4.86 -10.87 6.88
N GLY A 137 -5.74 -11.13 5.93
CA GLY A 137 -6.23 -12.47 5.60
C GLY A 137 -5.73 -12.92 4.22
N LEU A 138 -5.36 -14.19 4.10
CA LEU A 138 -5.15 -14.82 2.79
C LEU A 138 -6.49 -15.24 2.21
N LYS A 139 -6.82 -14.81 0.99
CA LYS A 139 -8.09 -15.18 0.36
C LYS A 139 -8.23 -16.68 0.14
N SER A 140 -7.12 -17.40 -0.06
CA SER A 140 -7.09 -18.86 -0.16
C SER A 140 -7.49 -19.59 1.14
N GLN A 141 -7.52 -18.86 2.26
CA GLN A 141 -7.90 -19.37 3.58
C GLN A 141 -9.27 -18.83 4.02
N CYS A 142 -9.95 -18.07 3.15
CA CYS A 142 -11.31 -17.62 3.40
C CYS A 142 -12.25 -18.82 3.23
N LEU A 143 -12.95 -19.20 4.29
CA LEU A 143 -14.03 -20.17 4.21
C LEU A 143 -15.27 -19.43 3.71
N GLU A 144 -15.77 -19.80 2.53
CA GLU A 144 -17.08 -19.33 2.08
C GLU A 144 -18.13 -19.77 3.11
N SER A 145 -18.80 -18.79 3.72
CA SER A 145 -19.85 -18.98 4.73
C SER A 145 -21.23 -18.94 4.10
#